data_AF-A0A428X6H9-F1
#
_entry.id   AF-A0A428X6H9-F1
#
_cell.length_a   1.000
_cell.length_b   1.000
_cell.length_c   1.000
_cell.angle_alpha   90.00
_cell.angle_beta   90.00
_cell.angle_gamma   90.00
#
_symmetry.space_group_name_H-M   'P 1'
#
loop_
_entity.id
_entity.type
_entity.pdbx_description
1 polymer ?
#
loop_
_entity_poly.entity_id
_entity_poly.type
_entity_poly.pdbx_seq_one_letter_code
_entity_poly.pdbx_strand_id
1 'polypeptide(L)'
;MDADTIKRYESGKVGWPGEAYRTGLRTVLGVATDADLGFRPTRRGASTDRALVTLPVVTPDLYGQVELGVSPSEFLARTSVETPVPQRIGWTDVEHVRVTTRAVAMSENLFGGGLSCEAATGQLRWAGRLIEAQATDDVRNAMFEAVGNLSGVVAYSAFDIANYQAADRCFQFALWCADQGNSWALRANTLAEMSRKAAYLGNLDDALSLIEFAQVRSDRVSATGRAMLWTIRARLLALTGRAEEAIEDVDRADTHFADRDLAADPPWLCYYDEAEHQGSTGKALIPVARERNLIELAAPRLETAIRLQGANYPRSRTFSRTRLASLMMSTGDPREAVTIGRQAVTEAAPLRSQRIVKELNGLAHISEQHERIGDVAELRHDIASLALPGT
;
A
#
# COMPACT_ATOMS: atom_id res chain seq x y z
N MET A 1 5.01 10.33 56.66
CA MET A 1 6.07 9.36 57.00
C MET A 1 6.07 9.21 58.51
N ASP A 2 5.94 8.00 59.03
CA ASP A 2 5.90 7.74 60.48
C ASP A 2 7.31 7.54 61.07
N ALA A 3 7.42 7.61 62.39
CA ALA A 3 8.71 7.50 63.11
C ALA A 3 9.34 6.10 62.99
N ASP A 4 8.53 5.05 62.82
CA ASP A 4 9.01 3.67 62.64
C ASP A 4 9.72 3.49 61.29
N THR A 5 9.20 4.13 60.24
CA THR A 5 9.80 4.14 58.91
C THR A 5 11.18 4.79 58.91
N ILE A 6 11.34 5.93 59.59
CA ILE A 6 12.63 6.63 59.70
C ILE A 6 13.64 5.75 60.45
N LYS A 7 13.24 5.14 61.57
CA LYS A 7 14.09 4.23 62.35
C LYS A 7 14.60 3.04 61.52
N ARG A 8 13.80 2.55 60.56
CA ARG A 8 14.20 1.48 59.63
C ARG A 8 15.22 1.93 58.58
N TYR A 9 15.22 3.21 58.20
CA TYR A 9 16.23 3.80 57.33
C TYR A 9 17.54 4.03 58.07
N GLU A 10 17.48 4.61 59.28
CA GLU A 10 18.67 4.85 60.12
C GLU A 10 19.35 3.56 60.55
N SER A 11 18.59 2.49 60.81
CA SER A 11 19.14 1.17 61.16
C SER A 11 19.67 0.36 59.98
N GLY A 12 19.60 0.89 58.75
CA GLY A 12 20.06 0.21 57.53
C GLY A 12 19.22 -1.01 57.12
N LYS A 13 18.09 -1.28 57.80
CA LYS A 13 17.18 -2.39 57.46
C LYS A 13 16.53 -2.22 56.08
N VAL A 14 16.42 -0.98 55.60
CA VAL A 14 15.99 -0.67 54.23
C VAL A 14 17.07 0.18 53.56
N GLY A 15 17.88 -0.46 52.71
CA GLY A 15 19.00 0.20 52.01
C GLY A 15 18.63 0.98 50.75
N TRP A 16 17.41 0.77 50.22
CA TRP A 16 16.90 1.48 49.03
C TRP A 16 15.40 1.78 49.15
N PRO A 17 15.01 2.89 49.80
CA PRO A 17 13.62 3.32 49.90
C PRO A 17 13.00 3.63 48.53
N GLY A 18 11.68 3.65 48.41
CA GLY A 18 11.00 4.03 47.16
C GLY A 18 11.29 5.48 46.74
N GLU A 19 11.21 5.77 45.44
CA GLU A 19 11.65 7.05 44.85
C GLU A 19 10.98 8.28 45.49
N ALA A 20 9.67 8.23 45.71
CA ALA A 20 8.93 9.32 46.35
C ALA A 20 9.48 9.68 47.75
N TYR A 21 9.93 8.69 48.52
CA TYR A 21 10.54 8.92 49.83
C TYR A 21 11.95 9.49 49.72
N ARG A 22 12.76 9.00 48.77
CA ARG A 22 14.11 9.53 48.56
C ARG A 22 14.07 10.99 48.08
N THR A 23 13.17 11.31 47.15
CA THR A 23 12.93 12.68 46.68
C THR A 23 12.47 13.59 47.81
N GLY A 24 11.49 13.16 48.62
CA GLY A 24 11.05 13.93 49.80
C GLY A 24 12.18 14.19 50.81
N LEU A 25 13.01 13.18 51.10
CA LEU A 25 14.15 13.31 52.01
C LEU A 25 15.24 14.24 51.45
N ARG A 26 15.53 14.19 50.14
CA ARG A 26 16.47 15.11 49.48
C ARG A 26 16.02 16.55 49.61
N THR A 27 14.72 16.81 49.37
CA THR A 27 14.14 18.14 49.49
C THR A 27 14.20 18.67 50.94
N VAL A 28 13.84 17.84 51.92
CA VAL A 28 13.81 18.27 53.34
C VAL A 28 15.23 18.47 53.90
N LEU A 29 16.17 17.61 53.54
CA LEU A 29 17.55 17.65 54.05
C LEU A 29 18.50 18.50 53.20
N GLY A 30 18.02 19.04 52.07
CA GLY A 30 18.78 19.95 51.22
C GLY A 30 19.96 19.31 50.51
N VAL A 31 19.89 18.01 50.21
CA VAL A 31 20.98 17.26 49.56
C VAL A 31 20.66 16.93 48.11
N ALA A 32 21.68 16.92 47.25
CA ALA A 32 21.51 16.83 45.81
C ALA A 32 21.25 15.40 45.32
N THR A 33 21.88 14.40 45.94
CA THR A 33 21.85 13.01 45.45
C THR A 33 21.37 12.01 46.51
N ASP A 34 20.84 10.87 46.06
CA ASP A 34 20.43 9.78 46.96
C ASP A 34 21.62 9.18 47.72
N ALA A 35 22.84 9.30 47.15
CA ALA A 35 24.07 8.86 47.79
C ALA A 35 24.45 9.75 48.98
N ASP A 36 24.13 11.04 48.93
CA ASP A 36 24.33 11.99 50.04
C ASP A 36 23.40 11.67 51.23
N LEU A 37 22.28 11.00 50.98
CA LEU A 37 21.39 10.42 52.00
C LEU A 37 21.87 9.05 52.52
N GLY A 38 22.96 8.51 51.99
CA GLY A 38 23.46 7.18 52.32
C GLY A 38 22.73 6.02 51.64
N PHE A 39 21.82 6.27 50.69
CA PHE A 39 21.10 5.23 49.96
C PHE A 39 21.90 4.76 48.73
N ARG A 40 21.93 3.45 48.49
CA ARG A 40 22.59 2.85 47.31
C ARG A 40 21.66 1.89 46.56
N PRO A 41 21.62 1.93 45.22
CA PRO A 41 20.75 1.07 44.42
C PRO A 41 21.00 -0.40 44.73
N THR A 42 19.93 -1.16 45.01
CA THR A 42 20.02 -2.62 45.09
C THR A 42 19.82 -3.23 43.70
N ARG A 43 20.37 -4.42 43.46
CA ARG A 43 20.29 -5.16 42.18
C ARG A 43 18.84 -5.39 41.69
N ARG A 44 17.85 -5.27 42.58
CA ARG A 44 16.41 -5.40 42.31
C ARG A 44 15.71 -4.06 42.03
N GLY A 45 16.30 -2.93 42.42
CA GLY A 45 15.72 -1.59 42.27
C GLY A 45 16.19 -0.82 41.02
N ALA A 46 17.11 -1.38 40.25
CA ALA A 46 17.63 -0.76 39.02
C ALA A 46 16.75 -1.05 37.78
N SER A 47 15.72 -1.91 37.87
CA SER A 47 14.93 -2.34 36.70
C SER A 47 13.61 -1.60 36.49
N THR A 48 13.38 -0.47 37.15
CA THR A 48 12.15 0.30 36.98
C THR A 48 12.42 1.79 36.95
N ASP A 49 13.23 2.25 35.99
CA ASP A 49 13.06 3.58 35.42
C ASP A 49 12.07 3.45 34.26
N ARG A 50 10.80 3.19 34.60
CA ARG A 50 9.72 3.65 33.73
C ARG A 50 9.61 5.12 34.04
N ALA A 51 10.26 5.96 33.24
CA ALA A 51 10.06 7.40 33.27
C ALA A 51 8.55 7.63 33.31
N LEU A 52 8.04 8.07 34.47
CA LEU A 52 6.70 8.62 34.55
C LEU A 52 6.74 9.86 33.68
N VAL A 53 6.28 9.71 32.43
CA VAL A 53 5.93 10.85 31.60
C VAL A 53 4.77 11.52 32.34
N THR A 54 5.08 12.54 33.14
CA THR A 54 4.08 13.47 33.65
C THR A 54 3.53 14.17 32.42
N LEU A 55 2.45 13.63 31.86
CA LEU A 55 1.72 14.32 30.80
C LEU A 55 1.28 15.66 31.41
N PRO A 56 1.59 16.81 30.79
CA PRO A 56 0.99 18.06 31.21
C PRO A 56 -0.53 17.89 31.06
N VAL A 57 -1.24 17.90 32.19
CA VAL A 57 -2.69 18.02 32.16
C VAL A 57 -2.96 19.41 31.62
N VAL A 58 -3.38 19.49 30.35
CA VAL A 58 -3.84 20.76 29.77
C VAL A 58 -5.18 21.04 30.43
N THR A 59 -5.16 21.72 31.57
CA THR A 59 -6.37 22.25 32.19
C THR A 59 -6.84 23.42 31.35
N PRO A 60 -8.13 23.45 30.94
CA PRO A 60 -8.70 24.66 30.34
C PRO A 60 -8.43 25.86 31.25
N ASP A 61 -8.15 27.02 30.68
CA ASP A 61 -7.99 28.23 31.46
C ASP A 61 -9.33 28.63 32.14
N LEU A 62 -9.33 29.73 32.90
CA LEU A 62 -10.53 30.24 33.58
C LEU A 62 -11.69 30.58 32.61
N TYR A 63 -11.43 30.62 31.30
CA TYR A 63 -12.40 30.87 30.23
C TYR A 63 -12.73 29.61 29.40
N GLY A 64 -12.19 28.44 29.77
CA GLY A 64 -12.41 27.18 29.06
C GLY A 64 -11.59 27.02 27.79
N GLN A 65 -10.57 27.85 27.56
CA GLN A 65 -9.67 27.76 26.40
C GLN A 65 -8.57 26.71 26.63
N VAL A 66 -8.30 25.93 25.58
CA VAL A 66 -7.25 24.90 25.55
C VAL A 66 -6.09 25.42 24.72
N GLU A 67 -4.94 25.66 25.34
CA GLU A 67 -3.71 26.01 24.61
C GLU A 67 -3.11 24.76 23.94
N LEU A 68 -3.13 24.75 22.61
CA LEU A 68 -2.58 23.66 21.80
C LEU A 68 -1.06 23.79 21.55
N GLY A 69 -0.42 24.86 22.02
CA GLY A 69 0.98 25.18 21.71
C GLY A 69 1.14 25.81 20.31
N VAL A 70 2.28 25.54 19.65
CA VAL A 70 2.72 26.23 18.42
C VAL A 70 1.82 25.91 17.21
N SER A 71 1.31 24.68 17.11
CA SER A 71 0.35 24.31 16.07
C SER A 71 -0.51 23.10 16.46
N PRO A 72 -1.76 22.99 15.94
CA PRO A 72 -2.57 21.80 16.12
C PRO A 72 -1.92 20.51 15.60
N SER A 73 -1.09 20.58 14.56
CA SER A 73 -0.40 19.40 14.02
C SER A 73 0.65 18.86 14.97
N GLU A 74 1.43 19.73 15.62
CA GLU A 74 2.41 19.32 16.62
C GLU A 74 1.71 18.74 17.87
N PHE A 75 0.61 19.37 18.29
CA PHE A 75 -0.22 18.88 19.39
C PHE A 75 -0.72 17.45 19.13
N LEU A 76 -1.28 17.22 17.93
CA LEU A 76 -1.79 15.90 17.54
C LEU A 76 -0.69 14.87 17.29
N ALA A 77 0.49 15.28 16.82
CA ALA A 77 1.64 14.38 16.62
C ALA A 77 2.10 13.67 17.90
N ARG A 78 1.78 14.23 19.07
CA ARG A 78 2.06 13.63 20.39
C ARG A 78 0.98 12.64 20.84
N THR A 79 -0.15 12.58 20.14
CA THR A 79 -1.23 11.64 20.43
C THR A 79 -0.82 10.26 19.96
N SER A 80 -0.45 9.39 20.91
CA SER A 80 -0.20 7.98 20.65
C SER A 80 -1.31 7.15 21.28
N VAL A 81 -1.88 6.25 20.49
CA VAL A 81 -2.83 5.24 20.97
C VAL A 81 -2.17 3.89 20.80
N GLU A 82 -1.68 3.32 21.90
CA GLU A 82 -1.14 1.96 21.89
C GLU A 82 -2.26 0.95 22.12
N THR A 83 -2.57 0.18 21.08
CA THR A 83 -3.44 -0.99 21.21
C THR A 83 -2.58 -2.21 21.56
N PRO A 84 -2.77 -2.88 22.70
CA PRO A 84 -2.02 -4.08 23.05
C PRO A 84 -2.33 -5.22 22.07
N VAL A 85 -1.36 -6.11 21.87
CA VAL A 85 -1.50 -7.30 21.02
C VAL A 85 -1.85 -8.50 21.91
N PRO A 86 -2.81 -9.34 21.52
CA PRO A 86 -3.14 -10.53 22.29
C PRO A 86 -1.95 -11.51 22.33
N GLN A 87 -1.77 -12.22 23.47
CA GLN A 87 -0.71 -13.23 23.58
C GLN A 87 -0.96 -14.46 22.71
N ARG A 88 -2.24 -14.76 22.43
CA ARG A 88 -2.67 -15.87 21.57
C ARG A 88 -3.65 -15.33 20.54
N ILE A 89 -3.44 -15.68 19.28
CA ILE A 89 -4.32 -15.31 18.16
C ILE A 89 -5.12 -16.52 17.65
N GLY A 90 -6.29 -16.23 17.09
CA GLY A 90 -7.17 -17.21 16.45
C GLY A 90 -7.67 -16.73 15.08
N TRP A 91 -8.61 -17.48 14.52
CA TRP A 91 -9.20 -17.18 13.21
C TRP A 91 -9.90 -15.82 13.14
N THR A 92 -10.46 -15.33 14.25
CA THR A 92 -11.07 -14.00 14.33
C THR A 92 -10.03 -12.89 14.09
N ASP A 93 -8.81 -13.03 14.61
CA ASP A 93 -7.74 -12.06 14.38
C ASP A 93 -7.28 -12.07 12.92
N VAL A 94 -7.18 -13.25 12.32
CA VAL A 94 -6.87 -13.41 10.89
C VAL A 94 -7.92 -12.70 10.04
N GLU A 95 -9.21 -12.93 10.33
CA GLU A 95 -10.28 -12.29 9.57
C GLU A 95 -10.31 -10.78 9.79
N HIS A 96 -9.97 -10.29 10.99
CA HIS A 96 -9.83 -8.87 11.23
C HIS A 96 -8.78 -8.23 10.31
N VAL A 97 -7.58 -8.84 10.19
CA VAL A 97 -6.55 -8.35 9.26
C VAL A 97 -7.03 -8.40 7.81
N ARG A 98 -7.76 -9.45 7.41
CA ARG A 98 -8.34 -9.56 6.06
C ARG A 98 -9.37 -8.47 5.77
N VAL A 99 -10.29 -8.21 6.70
CA VAL A 99 -11.28 -7.12 6.61
C VAL A 99 -10.57 -5.77 6.49
N THR A 100 -9.59 -5.50 7.35
CA THR A 100 -8.79 -4.28 7.31
C THR A 100 -8.12 -4.11 5.96
N THR A 101 -7.52 -5.17 5.43
CA THR A 101 -6.86 -5.14 4.13
C THR A 101 -7.84 -4.78 3.00
N ARG A 102 -9.04 -5.38 2.99
CA ARG A 102 -10.09 -5.04 2.02
C ARG A 102 -10.51 -3.57 2.11
N ALA A 103 -10.64 -3.04 3.32
CA ALA A 103 -11.00 -1.63 3.54
C ALA A 103 -9.90 -0.68 3.02
N VAL A 104 -8.63 -1.00 3.27
CA VAL A 104 -7.50 -0.24 2.73
C VAL A 104 -7.49 -0.28 1.20
N ALA A 105 -7.61 -1.46 0.61
CA ALA A 105 -7.60 -1.62 -0.85
C ALA A 105 -8.78 -0.89 -1.53
N MET A 106 -9.97 -0.92 -0.93
CA MET A 106 -11.12 -0.16 -1.42
C MET A 106 -10.88 1.35 -1.35
N SER A 107 -10.32 1.84 -0.22
CA SER A 107 -10.00 3.26 -0.07
C SER A 107 -8.96 3.73 -1.11
N GLU A 108 -7.96 2.88 -1.39
CA GLU A 108 -6.98 3.11 -2.45
C GLU A 108 -7.66 3.25 -3.83
N ASN A 109 -8.55 2.31 -4.19
CA ASN A 109 -9.27 2.35 -5.47
C ASN A 109 -10.16 3.59 -5.66
N LEU A 110 -10.75 4.11 -4.58
CA LEU A 110 -11.66 5.25 -4.62
C LEU A 110 -10.92 6.60 -4.66
N PHE A 111 -9.85 6.76 -3.86
CA PHE A 111 -9.23 8.06 -3.62
C PHE A 111 -7.77 8.18 -4.10
N GLY A 112 -7.08 7.04 -4.27
CA GLY A 112 -5.64 6.96 -4.54
C GLY A 112 -4.77 6.93 -3.28
N GLY A 113 -3.48 6.62 -3.46
CA GLY A 113 -2.54 6.22 -2.40
C GLY A 113 -2.05 7.28 -1.40
N GLY A 114 -2.61 8.50 -1.35
CA GLY A 114 -2.14 9.56 -0.45
C GLY A 114 -2.48 9.33 1.03
N LEU A 115 -3.61 9.89 1.49
CA LEU A 115 -4.07 9.80 2.89
C LEU A 115 -4.30 8.36 3.36
N SER A 116 -4.72 7.48 2.45
CA SER A 116 -4.97 6.07 2.76
C SER A 116 -3.69 5.30 3.13
N CYS A 117 -2.52 5.72 2.63
CA CYS A 117 -1.26 5.01 2.88
C CYS A 117 -0.73 5.21 4.31
N GLU A 118 -0.90 6.39 4.91
CA GLU A 118 -0.43 6.64 6.28
C GLU A 118 -1.22 5.82 7.31
N ALA A 119 -2.55 5.85 7.21
CA ALA A 119 -3.43 5.05 8.07
C ALA A 119 -3.15 3.55 7.92
N ALA A 120 -3.01 3.09 6.67
CA ALA A 120 -2.70 1.69 6.39
C ALA A 120 -1.32 1.27 6.90
N THR A 121 -0.33 2.16 6.90
CA THR A 121 0.99 1.89 7.51
C THR A 121 0.89 1.71 9.02
N GLY A 122 0.04 2.49 9.69
CA GLY A 122 -0.28 2.30 11.11
C GLY A 122 -0.88 0.92 11.38
N GLN A 123 -1.87 0.53 10.58
CA GLN A 123 -2.52 -0.79 10.66
C GLN A 123 -1.54 -1.93 10.38
N LEU A 124 -0.66 -1.79 9.37
CA LEU A 124 0.36 -2.77 9.05
C LEU A 124 1.37 -2.94 10.19
N ARG A 125 1.83 -1.85 10.82
CA ARG A 125 2.71 -1.94 12.00
C ARG A 125 2.05 -2.69 13.15
N TRP A 126 0.77 -2.42 13.40
CA TRP A 126 0.03 -3.14 14.42
C TRP A 126 -0.13 -4.62 14.07
N ALA A 127 -0.54 -4.93 12.83
CA ALA A 127 -0.75 -6.30 12.35
C ALA A 127 0.54 -7.12 12.29
N GLY A 128 1.68 -6.49 11.98
CA GLY A 128 3.00 -7.13 12.03
C GLY A 128 3.35 -7.69 13.40
N ARG A 129 2.88 -7.05 14.49
CA ARG A 129 3.08 -7.58 15.84
C ARG A 129 2.21 -8.81 16.15
N LEU A 130 1.11 -9.05 15.42
CA LEU A 130 0.30 -10.27 15.58
C LEU A 130 1.06 -11.52 15.16
N ILE A 131 2.04 -11.39 14.25
CA ILE A 131 2.88 -12.51 13.80
C ILE A 131 3.70 -13.10 14.96
N GLU A 132 4.05 -12.28 15.95
CA GLU A 132 4.84 -12.70 17.12
C GLU A 132 3.99 -13.42 18.19
N ALA A 133 2.67 -13.40 18.07
CA ALA A 133 1.76 -14.03 19.02
C ALA A 133 1.72 -15.55 18.88
N GLN A 134 1.33 -16.24 19.96
CA GLN A 134 1.16 -17.70 19.92
C GLN A 134 -0.07 -18.08 19.09
N ALA A 135 0.06 -19.09 18.24
CA ALA A 135 -1.01 -19.59 17.39
C ALA A 135 -0.83 -21.09 17.13
N THR A 136 -1.91 -21.77 16.70
CA THR A 136 -1.77 -23.05 16.00
C THR A 136 -1.13 -22.81 14.63
N ASP A 137 -0.55 -23.85 14.02
CA ASP A 137 0.22 -23.68 12.78
C ASP A 137 -0.65 -23.19 11.61
N ASP A 138 -1.89 -23.69 11.49
CA ASP A 138 -2.82 -23.21 10.46
C ASP A 138 -3.16 -21.72 10.62
N VAL A 139 -3.40 -21.26 11.86
CA VAL A 139 -3.68 -19.84 12.15
C VAL A 139 -2.45 -18.99 11.90
N ARG A 140 -1.26 -19.49 12.26
CA ARG A 140 0.02 -18.81 12.01
C ARG A 140 0.25 -18.58 10.51
N ASN A 141 0.07 -19.61 9.70
CA ASN A 141 0.23 -19.53 8.24
C ASN A 141 -0.78 -18.56 7.62
N ALA A 142 -2.05 -18.63 8.05
CA ALA A 142 -3.09 -17.73 7.58
C ALA A 142 -2.85 -16.27 8.03
N MET A 143 -2.28 -16.05 9.21
CA MET A 143 -1.90 -14.72 9.70
C MET A 143 -0.75 -14.14 8.87
N PHE A 144 0.29 -14.93 8.57
CA PHE A 144 1.36 -14.52 7.67
C PHE A 144 0.82 -14.10 6.30
N GLU A 145 -0.06 -14.89 5.71
CA GLU A 145 -0.69 -14.54 4.44
C GLU A 145 -1.51 -13.25 4.53
N ALA A 146 -2.34 -13.10 5.58
CA ALA A 146 -3.19 -11.92 5.75
C ALA A 146 -2.36 -10.64 5.95
N VAL A 147 -1.33 -10.68 6.79
CA VAL A 147 -0.44 -9.54 7.05
C VAL A 147 0.43 -9.23 5.84
N GLY A 148 0.92 -10.25 5.14
CA GLY A 148 1.69 -10.08 3.91
C GLY A 148 0.86 -9.45 2.80
N ASN A 149 -0.42 -9.83 2.66
CA ASN A 149 -1.36 -9.20 1.74
C ASN A 149 -1.60 -7.72 2.11
N LEU A 150 -1.81 -7.39 3.38
CA LEU A 150 -1.89 -6.00 3.85
C LEU A 150 -0.65 -5.20 3.47
N SER A 151 0.54 -5.80 3.66
CA SER A 151 1.80 -5.19 3.28
C SER A 151 1.89 -4.94 1.77
N GLY A 152 1.42 -5.86 0.94
CA GLY A 152 1.33 -5.68 -0.51
C GLY A 152 0.44 -4.50 -0.91
N VAL A 153 -0.71 -4.33 -0.28
CA VAL A 153 -1.61 -3.19 -0.52
C VAL A 153 -0.96 -1.86 -0.10
N VAL A 154 -0.29 -1.83 1.06
CA VAL A 154 0.48 -0.65 1.51
C VAL A 154 1.62 -0.34 0.54
N ALA A 155 2.33 -1.36 0.07
CA ALA A 155 3.40 -1.20 -0.91
C ALA A 155 2.91 -0.58 -2.21
N TYR A 156 1.76 -1.05 -2.72
CA TYR A 156 1.14 -0.51 -3.92
C TYR A 156 0.71 0.95 -3.74
N SER A 157 0.12 1.27 -2.58
CA SER A 157 -0.26 2.64 -2.23
C SER A 157 0.94 3.57 -2.19
N ALA A 158 2.05 3.15 -1.56
CA ALA A 158 3.30 3.90 -1.52
C ALA A 158 3.91 4.07 -2.92
N PHE A 159 3.82 3.04 -3.77
CA PHE A 159 4.26 3.10 -5.16
C PHE A 159 3.47 4.15 -5.95
N ASP A 160 2.16 4.28 -5.75
CA ASP A 160 1.30 5.21 -6.48
C ASP A 160 1.58 6.69 -6.21
N ILE A 161 2.15 7.00 -5.04
CA ILE A 161 2.60 8.35 -4.67
C ILE A 161 4.12 8.54 -4.84
N ALA A 162 4.78 7.62 -5.55
CA ALA A 162 6.21 7.62 -5.83
C ALA A 162 7.14 7.50 -4.60
N ASN A 163 6.65 6.99 -3.47
CA ASN A 163 7.48 6.63 -2.32
C ASN A 163 8.07 5.22 -2.50
N TYR A 164 9.02 5.09 -3.43
CA TYR A 164 9.57 3.80 -3.84
C TYR A 164 10.30 3.07 -2.71
N GLN A 165 10.97 3.79 -1.80
CA GLN A 165 11.65 3.19 -0.66
C GLN A 165 10.68 2.53 0.32
N ALA A 166 9.52 3.16 0.59
CA ALA A 166 8.48 2.53 1.40
C ALA A 166 7.86 1.33 0.69
N ALA A 167 7.61 1.46 -0.63
CA ALA A 167 7.10 0.37 -1.44
C ALA A 167 8.02 -0.86 -1.42
N ASP A 168 9.33 -0.67 -1.61
CA ASP A 168 10.33 -1.76 -1.55
C ASP A 168 10.32 -2.50 -0.22
N ARG A 169 10.35 -1.76 0.90
CA ARG A 169 10.31 -2.37 2.24
C ARG A 169 9.05 -3.19 2.46
N CYS A 170 7.89 -2.68 2.02
CA CYS A 170 6.62 -3.37 2.20
C CYS A 170 6.49 -4.59 1.26
N PHE A 171 6.98 -4.53 0.02
CA PHE A 171 7.02 -5.70 -0.87
C PHE A 171 7.96 -6.79 -0.34
N GLN A 172 9.15 -6.42 0.15
CA GLN A 172 10.08 -7.37 0.76
C GLN A 172 9.47 -8.05 1.99
N PHE A 173 8.77 -7.29 2.83
CA PHE A 173 8.07 -7.85 3.98
C PHE A 173 6.91 -8.77 3.57
N ALA A 174 6.15 -8.41 2.53
CA ALA A 174 5.09 -9.25 1.98
C ALA A 174 5.64 -10.58 1.44
N LEU A 175 6.78 -10.55 0.74
CA LEU A 175 7.46 -11.72 0.21
C LEU A 175 7.96 -12.63 1.34
N TRP A 176 8.58 -12.04 2.36
CA TRP A 176 8.99 -12.77 3.56
C TRP A 176 7.80 -13.44 4.26
N CYS A 177 6.68 -12.72 4.42
CA CYS A 177 5.46 -13.29 4.98
C CYS A 177 4.93 -14.45 4.14
N ALA A 178 4.98 -14.34 2.81
CA ALA A 178 4.56 -15.42 1.91
C ALA A 178 5.39 -16.70 2.12
N ASP A 179 6.71 -16.55 2.27
CA ASP A 179 7.62 -17.67 2.54
C ASP A 179 7.38 -18.28 3.93
N GLN A 180 7.23 -17.45 4.98
CA GLN A 180 6.95 -17.95 6.33
C GLN A 180 5.58 -18.65 6.43
N GLY A 181 4.56 -18.13 5.73
CA GLY A 181 3.21 -18.68 5.70
C GLY A 181 3.00 -19.79 4.67
N ASN A 182 4.03 -20.14 3.88
CA ASN A 182 3.95 -21.08 2.76
C ASN A 182 2.84 -20.73 1.73
N SER A 183 2.52 -19.44 1.54
CA SER A 183 1.50 -18.99 0.58
C SER A 183 2.12 -18.71 -0.79
N TRP A 184 2.02 -19.71 -1.68
CA TRP A 184 2.48 -19.59 -3.07
C TRP A 184 1.71 -18.52 -3.85
N ALA A 185 0.42 -18.35 -3.58
CA ALA A 185 -0.38 -17.33 -4.23
C ALA A 185 0.09 -15.92 -3.82
N LEU A 186 0.33 -15.66 -2.53
CA LEU A 186 0.83 -14.38 -2.08
C LEU A 186 2.24 -14.11 -2.62
N ARG A 187 3.11 -15.13 -2.65
CA ARG A 187 4.45 -15.02 -3.23
C ARG A 187 4.39 -14.60 -4.69
N ALA A 188 3.60 -15.30 -5.50
CA ALA A 188 3.42 -15.00 -6.92
C ALA A 188 2.86 -13.59 -7.14
N ASN A 189 1.82 -13.20 -6.38
CA ASN A 189 1.25 -11.86 -6.45
C ASN A 189 2.27 -10.77 -6.07
N THR A 190 3.03 -10.97 -5.00
CA THR A 190 4.04 -9.99 -4.55
C THR A 190 5.13 -9.78 -5.60
N LEU A 191 5.65 -10.86 -6.18
CA LEU A 191 6.65 -10.79 -7.26
C LEU A 191 6.07 -10.14 -8.53
N ALA A 192 4.81 -10.42 -8.85
CA ALA A 192 4.08 -9.77 -9.93
C ALA A 192 3.96 -8.24 -9.72
N GLU A 193 3.64 -7.78 -8.51
CA GLU A 193 3.61 -6.35 -8.20
C GLU A 193 4.99 -5.70 -8.27
N MET A 194 6.02 -6.37 -7.76
CA MET A 194 7.41 -5.92 -7.89
C MET A 194 7.81 -5.80 -9.37
N SER A 195 7.42 -6.77 -10.20
CA SER A 195 7.62 -6.74 -11.66
C SER A 195 6.93 -5.53 -12.31
N ARG A 196 5.66 -5.27 -11.98
CA ARG A 196 4.94 -4.08 -12.47
C ARG A 196 5.64 -2.78 -12.08
N LYS A 197 6.16 -2.68 -10.86
CA LYS A 197 6.93 -1.52 -10.42
C LYS A 197 8.23 -1.37 -11.21
N ALA A 198 9.02 -2.44 -11.34
CA ALA A 198 10.27 -2.43 -12.10
C ALA A 198 10.05 -1.97 -13.54
N ALA A 199 9.01 -2.49 -14.20
CA ALA A 199 8.62 -2.07 -15.55
C ALA A 199 8.21 -0.59 -15.62
N TYR A 200 7.49 -0.09 -14.61
CA TYR A 200 7.11 1.33 -14.54
C TYR A 200 8.31 2.27 -14.41
N LEU A 201 9.38 1.82 -13.74
CA LEU A 201 10.63 2.55 -13.58
C LEU A 201 11.57 2.41 -14.80
N GLY A 202 11.20 1.58 -15.78
CA GLY A 202 11.99 1.34 -16.99
C GLY A 202 12.96 0.15 -16.91
N ASN A 203 12.99 -0.58 -15.80
CA ASN A 203 13.86 -1.74 -15.61
C ASN A 203 13.17 -3.01 -16.13
N LEU A 204 13.10 -3.16 -17.46
CA LEU A 204 12.34 -4.25 -18.10
C LEU A 204 12.95 -5.64 -17.87
N ASP A 205 14.28 -5.78 -17.84
CA ASP A 205 14.95 -7.07 -17.58
C ASP A 205 14.69 -7.59 -16.16
N ASP A 206 14.79 -6.70 -15.16
CA ASP A 206 14.43 -7.03 -13.78
C ASP A 206 12.95 -7.40 -13.67
N ALA A 207 12.08 -6.66 -14.36
CA ALA A 207 10.65 -6.95 -14.40
C ALA A 207 10.36 -8.34 -14.99
N LEU A 208 11.05 -8.71 -16.07
CA LEU A 208 10.91 -10.02 -16.71
C LEU A 208 11.39 -11.14 -15.79
N SER A 209 12.55 -10.96 -15.16
CA SER A 209 13.08 -11.90 -14.18
C SER A 209 12.10 -12.12 -13.02
N LEU A 210 11.54 -11.03 -12.47
CA LEU A 210 10.58 -11.09 -11.37
C LEU A 210 9.29 -11.83 -11.75
N ILE A 211 8.73 -11.61 -12.95
CA ILE A 211 7.50 -12.29 -13.37
C ILE A 211 7.75 -13.77 -13.65
N GLU A 212 8.92 -14.14 -14.18
CA GLU A 212 9.31 -15.54 -14.37
C GLU A 212 9.51 -16.25 -13.03
N PHE A 213 10.10 -15.59 -12.04
CA PHE A 213 10.15 -16.10 -10.66
C PHE A 213 8.78 -16.22 -10.00
N ALA A 214 7.82 -15.38 -10.37
CA ALA A 214 6.44 -15.48 -9.88
C ALA A 214 5.72 -16.71 -10.44
N GLN A 215 6.13 -17.21 -11.61
CA GLN A 215 5.58 -18.42 -12.25
C GLN A 215 6.18 -19.73 -11.69
N VAL A 216 7.26 -19.67 -10.92
CA VAL A 216 7.81 -20.84 -10.21
C VAL A 216 6.75 -21.41 -9.27
N ARG A 217 6.53 -22.73 -9.37
CA ARG A 217 5.44 -23.45 -8.69
C ARG A 217 4.05 -22.94 -9.07
N SER A 218 3.83 -22.67 -10.36
CA SER A 218 2.50 -22.37 -10.92
C SER A 218 1.45 -23.47 -10.66
N ASP A 219 1.88 -24.69 -10.33
CA ASP A 219 1.03 -25.79 -9.82
C ASP A 219 0.35 -25.47 -8.49
N ARG A 220 0.89 -24.51 -7.72
CA ARG A 220 0.38 -24.05 -6.42
C ARG A 220 -0.37 -22.73 -6.49
N VAL A 221 -0.54 -22.17 -7.68
CA VAL A 221 -1.26 -20.92 -7.93
C VAL A 221 -2.60 -21.26 -8.57
N SER A 222 -3.67 -20.54 -8.22
CA SER A 222 -4.98 -20.75 -8.83
C SER A 222 -4.99 -20.36 -10.33
N ALA A 223 -6.03 -20.75 -11.05
CA ALA A 223 -6.15 -20.40 -12.47
C ALA A 223 -6.24 -18.87 -12.69
N THR A 224 -6.99 -18.16 -11.85
CA THR A 224 -7.03 -16.68 -11.81
C THR A 224 -5.64 -16.09 -11.59
N GLY A 225 -4.89 -16.62 -10.63
CA GLY A 225 -3.53 -16.16 -10.37
C GLY A 225 -2.61 -16.38 -11.58
N ARG A 226 -2.70 -17.54 -12.24
CA ARG A 226 -1.92 -17.80 -13.46
C ARG A 226 -2.30 -16.85 -14.61
N ALA A 227 -3.59 -16.58 -14.81
CA ALA A 227 -4.05 -15.62 -15.82
C ALA A 227 -3.43 -14.23 -15.61
N MET A 228 -3.40 -13.75 -14.36
CA MET A 228 -2.73 -12.51 -13.98
C MET A 228 -1.23 -12.53 -14.33
N LEU A 229 -0.51 -13.60 -13.97
CA LEU A 229 0.92 -13.70 -14.22
C LEU A 229 1.25 -13.64 -15.72
N TRP A 230 0.52 -14.41 -16.54
CA TRP A 230 0.68 -14.41 -17.99
C TRP A 230 0.39 -13.05 -18.62
N THR A 231 -0.64 -12.35 -18.14
CA THR A 231 -0.96 -11.00 -18.63
C THR A 231 0.18 -9.99 -18.36
N ILE A 232 0.83 -10.08 -17.21
CA ILE A 232 1.98 -9.22 -16.89
C ILE A 232 3.16 -9.56 -17.78
N ARG A 233 3.47 -10.86 -17.98
CA ARG A 233 4.56 -11.29 -18.85
C ARG A 233 4.31 -10.88 -20.31
N ALA A 234 3.10 -11.06 -20.82
CA ALA A 234 2.69 -10.59 -22.14
C ALA A 234 3.00 -9.11 -22.36
N ARG A 235 2.69 -8.27 -21.37
CA ARG A 235 3.01 -6.84 -21.45
C ARG A 235 4.52 -6.59 -21.56
N LEU A 236 5.34 -7.30 -20.79
CA LEU A 236 6.79 -7.12 -20.82
C LEU A 236 7.39 -7.59 -22.15
N LEU A 237 6.89 -8.70 -22.69
CA LEU A 237 7.24 -9.20 -24.02
C LEU A 237 6.89 -8.17 -25.09
N ALA A 238 5.67 -7.62 -25.05
CA ALA A 238 5.26 -6.57 -25.98
C ALA A 238 6.14 -5.31 -25.88
N LEU A 239 6.52 -4.89 -24.66
CA LEU A 239 7.40 -3.73 -24.45
C LEU A 239 8.86 -3.98 -24.89
N THR A 240 9.27 -5.23 -25.05
CA THR A 240 10.61 -5.63 -25.50
C THR A 240 10.65 -6.08 -26.96
N GLY A 241 9.57 -5.84 -27.72
CA GLY A 241 9.50 -6.15 -29.16
C GLY A 241 9.22 -7.61 -29.50
N ARG A 242 8.80 -8.42 -28.53
CA ARG A 242 8.47 -9.86 -28.70
C ARG A 242 6.97 -10.02 -28.93
N ALA A 243 6.48 -9.49 -30.05
CA ALA A 243 5.05 -9.33 -30.32
C ALA A 243 4.27 -10.66 -30.38
N GLU A 244 4.81 -11.67 -31.06
CA GLU A 244 4.19 -12.99 -31.19
C GLU A 244 4.06 -13.67 -29.83
N GLU A 245 5.13 -13.67 -29.04
CA GLU A 245 5.12 -14.26 -27.70
C GLU A 245 4.19 -13.51 -26.74
N ALA A 246 4.04 -12.19 -26.91
CA ALA A 246 3.07 -11.41 -26.14
C ALA A 246 1.62 -11.82 -26.45
N ILE A 247 1.29 -12.06 -27.72
CA ILE A 247 -0.04 -12.55 -28.14
C ILE A 247 -0.28 -13.94 -27.55
N GLU A 248 0.68 -14.86 -27.68
CA GLU A 248 0.58 -16.20 -27.10
C GLU A 248 0.37 -16.16 -25.57
N ASP A 249 1.07 -15.27 -24.86
CA ASP A 249 0.90 -15.13 -23.41
C ASP A 249 -0.47 -14.52 -23.05
N VAL A 250 -1.08 -13.68 -23.89
CA VAL A 250 -2.47 -13.25 -23.71
C VAL A 250 -3.43 -14.43 -23.93
N ASP A 251 -3.22 -15.27 -24.94
CA ASP A 251 -4.05 -16.47 -25.17
C ASP A 251 -3.96 -17.45 -24.00
N ARG A 252 -2.77 -17.64 -23.42
CA ARG A 252 -2.56 -18.42 -22.18
C ARG A 252 -3.28 -17.79 -20.99
N ALA A 253 -3.24 -16.46 -20.88
CA ALA A 253 -3.96 -15.75 -19.83
C ALA A 253 -5.47 -15.95 -19.94
N ASP A 254 -6.04 -15.79 -21.13
CA ASP A 254 -7.47 -16.00 -21.40
C ASP A 254 -7.90 -17.45 -21.09
N THR A 255 -7.09 -18.43 -21.49
CA THR A 255 -7.35 -19.85 -21.22
C THR A 255 -7.43 -20.12 -19.71
N HIS A 256 -6.43 -19.67 -18.94
CA HIS A 256 -6.46 -19.85 -17.49
C HIS A 256 -7.58 -19.07 -16.81
N PHE A 257 -7.95 -17.91 -17.35
CA PHE A 257 -9.02 -17.11 -16.80
C PHE A 257 -10.40 -17.75 -17.03
N ALA A 258 -10.60 -18.41 -18.17
CA ALA A 258 -11.79 -19.21 -18.45
C ALA A 258 -11.93 -20.39 -17.49
N ASP A 259 -10.82 -20.99 -17.06
CA ASP A 259 -10.76 -22.09 -16.09
C ASP A 259 -10.83 -21.64 -14.61
N ARG A 260 -11.18 -20.38 -14.33
CA ARG A 260 -11.22 -19.85 -12.95
C ARG A 260 -12.23 -20.60 -12.08
N ASP A 261 -11.78 -20.95 -10.88
CA ASP A 261 -12.64 -21.41 -9.80
C ASP A 261 -12.51 -20.43 -8.62
N LEU A 262 -13.53 -19.58 -8.46
CA LEU A 262 -13.56 -18.54 -7.43
C LEU A 262 -13.52 -19.12 -6.01
N ALA A 263 -13.91 -20.39 -5.81
CA ALA A 263 -13.82 -21.04 -4.50
C ALA A 263 -12.38 -21.46 -4.16
N ALA A 264 -11.53 -21.68 -5.17
CA ALA A 264 -10.12 -22.02 -5.01
C ALA A 264 -9.21 -20.77 -4.93
N ASP A 265 -9.73 -19.60 -5.27
CA ASP A 265 -8.98 -18.35 -5.21
C ASP A 265 -8.80 -17.87 -3.75
N PRO A 266 -7.60 -17.35 -3.40
CA PRO A 266 -7.45 -16.60 -2.17
C PRO A 266 -8.43 -15.42 -2.16
N PRO A 267 -9.15 -15.14 -1.05
CA PRO A 267 -10.18 -14.10 -1.01
C PRO A 267 -9.73 -12.70 -1.43
N TRP A 268 -8.42 -12.43 -1.33
CA TRP A 268 -7.82 -11.16 -1.69
C TRP A 268 -7.53 -11.02 -3.20
N LEU A 269 -7.60 -12.09 -3.99
CA LEU A 269 -7.41 -12.05 -5.44
C LEU A 269 -8.68 -11.58 -6.18
N CYS A 270 -9.76 -11.28 -5.44
CA CYS A 270 -11.04 -10.82 -5.99
C CYS A 270 -10.95 -9.54 -6.84
N TYR A 271 -9.85 -8.80 -6.76
CA TYR A 271 -9.61 -7.63 -7.62
C TYR A 271 -9.34 -8.03 -9.08
N TYR A 272 -8.85 -9.24 -9.35
CA TYR A 272 -8.54 -9.71 -10.70
C TYR A 272 -9.78 -10.38 -11.33
N ASP A 273 -10.81 -9.56 -11.53
CA ASP A 273 -12.09 -9.94 -12.11
C ASP A 273 -12.11 -9.78 -13.64
N GLU A 274 -13.28 -9.93 -14.27
CA GLU A 274 -13.43 -9.77 -15.73
C GLU A 274 -12.98 -8.40 -16.21
N ALA A 275 -13.32 -7.35 -15.47
CA ALA A 275 -12.93 -5.98 -15.81
C ALA A 275 -11.41 -5.82 -15.81
N GLU A 276 -10.75 -6.30 -14.76
CA GLU A 276 -9.30 -6.21 -14.63
C GLU A 276 -8.57 -7.09 -15.64
N HIS A 277 -9.06 -8.30 -15.91
CA HIS A 277 -8.49 -9.18 -16.94
C HIS A 277 -8.54 -8.55 -18.34
N GLN A 278 -9.69 -8.02 -18.74
CA GLN A 278 -9.85 -7.32 -20.03
C GLN A 278 -8.98 -6.06 -20.10
N GLY A 279 -8.96 -5.27 -19.02
CA GLY A 279 -8.16 -4.04 -18.96
C GLY A 279 -6.66 -4.34 -19.05
N SER A 280 -6.19 -5.35 -18.32
CA SER A 280 -4.77 -5.71 -18.27
C SER A 280 -4.29 -6.42 -19.56
N THR A 281 -5.09 -7.29 -20.18
CA THR A 281 -4.75 -7.91 -21.46
C THR A 281 -4.82 -6.91 -22.62
N GLY A 282 -5.83 -6.04 -22.65
CA GLY A 282 -5.87 -4.92 -23.61
C GLY A 282 -4.64 -4.02 -23.46
N LYS A 283 -4.26 -3.68 -22.23
CA LYS A 283 -3.04 -2.91 -21.91
C LYS A 283 -1.75 -3.62 -22.33
N ALA A 284 -1.70 -4.95 -22.28
CA ALA A 284 -0.56 -5.74 -22.73
C ALA A 284 -0.41 -5.70 -24.26
N LEU A 285 -1.53 -5.67 -25.00
CA LEU A 285 -1.53 -5.67 -26.46
C LEU A 285 -1.32 -4.30 -27.12
N ILE A 286 -1.38 -3.19 -26.37
CA ILE A 286 -1.17 -1.82 -26.92
C ILE A 286 0.12 -1.68 -27.74
N PRO A 287 1.32 -2.11 -27.26
CA PRO A 287 2.54 -1.97 -28.06
C PRO A 287 2.46 -2.73 -29.38
N VAL A 288 1.91 -3.95 -29.37
CA VAL A 288 1.73 -4.79 -30.56
C VAL A 288 0.72 -4.18 -31.53
N ALA A 289 -0.39 -3.65 -31.01
CA ALA A 289 -1.41 -2.96 -31.79
C ALA A 289 -0.83 -1.73 -32.51
N ARG A 290 0.05 -0.97 -31.85
CA ARG A 290 0.75 0.17 -32.45
C ARG A 290 1.75 -0.23 -33.52
N GLU A 291 2.59 -1.23 -33.22
CA GLU A 291 3.59 -1.73 -34.15
C GLU A 291 2.96 -2.23 -35.45
N ARG A 292 1.85 -2.97 -35.33
CA ARG A 292 1.15 -3.56 -36.47
C ARG A 292 0.12 -2.64 -37.11
N ASN A 293 -0.16 -1.48 -36.50
CA ASN A 293 -1.26 -0.59 -36.86
C ASN A 293 -2.63 -1.31 -36.90
N LEU A 294 -2.88 -2.17 -35.90
CA LEU A 294 -4.07 -3.01 -35.75
C LEU A 294 -4.73 -2.73 -34.40
N ILE A 295 -5.58 -1.70 -34.37
CA ILE A 295 -6.23 -1.21 -33.14
C ILE A 295 -7.14 -2.26 -32.49
N GLU A 296 -7.73 -3.14 -33.29
CA GLU A 296 -8.66 -4.20 -32.89
C GLU A 296 -8.02 -5.25 -31.98
N LEU A 297 -6.68 -5.34 -31.93
CA LEU A 297 -5.98 -6.22 -30.98
C LEU A 297 -6.19 -5.79 -29.53
N ALA A 298 -6.33 -4.49 -29.25
CA ALA A 298 -6.36 -3.97 -27.88
C ALA A 298 -7.64 -3.20 -27.54
N ALA A 299 -8.22 -2.45 -28.47
CA ALA A 299 -9.36 -1.56 -28.19
C ALA A 299 -10.60 -2.28 -27.64
N PRO A 300 -11.08 -3.42 -28.20
CA PRO A 300 -12.29 -4.08 -27.71
C PRO A 300 -12.18 -4.55 -26.24
N ARG A 301 -10.96 -4.93 -25.82
CA ARG A 301 -10.67 -5.33 -24.44
C ARG A 301 -10.73 -4.13 -23.50
N LEU A 302 -10.12 -3.01 -23.90
CA LEU A 302 -10.17 -1.76 -23.12
C LEU A 302 -11.60 -1.20 -23.02
N GLU A 303 -12.38 -1.26 -24.09
CA GLU A 303 -13.80 -0.87 -24.08
C GLU A 303 -14.62 -1.73 -23.14
N THR A 304 -14.41 -3.05 -23.17
CA THR A 304 -15.05 -3.99 -22.25
C THR A 304 -14.67 -3.69 -20.80
N ALA A 305 -13.39 -3.43 -20.53
CA ALA A 305 -12.94 -3.02 -19.20
C ALA A 305 -13.65 -1.74 -18.74
N ILE A 306 -13.71 -0.69 -19.57
CA ILE A 306 -14.40 0.57 -19.24
C ILE A 306 -15.88 0.34 -18.91
N ARG A 307 -16.56 -0.53 -19.67
CA ARG A 307 -17.97 -0.87 -19.46
C ARG A 307 -18.21 -1.62 -18.14
N LEU A 308 -17.30 -2.53 -17.78
CA LEU A 308 -17.43 -3.37 -16.59
C LEU A 308 -16.94 -2.67 -15.31
N GLN A 309 -16.00 -1.72 -15.42
CA GLN A 309 -15.48 -0.94 -14.29
C GLN A 309 -16.52 0.08 -13.81
N GLY A 310 -17.42 -0.38 -12.94
CA GLY A 310 -18.53 0.41 -12.38
C GLY A 310 -18.11 1.53 -11.42
N ALA A 311 -19.07 2.04 -10.64
CA ALA A 311 -18.87 3.19 -9.76
C ALA A 311 -17.79 3.00 -8.67
N ASN A 312 -17.50 1.76 -8.28
CA ASN A 312 -16.51 1.43 -7.25
C ASN A 312 -15.06 1.38 -7.75
N TYR A 313 -14.84 1.41 -9.07
CA TYR A 313 -13.50 1.34 -9.67
C TYR A 313 -13.22 2.54 -10.59
N PRO A 314 -13.45 3.79 -10.14
CA PRO A 314 -13.28 4.97 -10.97
C PRO A 314 -11.83 5.09 -11.47
N ARG A 315 -10.86 4.77 -10.60
CA ARG A 315 -9.44 4.82 -10.93
C ARG A 315 -9.04 3.86 -12.06
N SER A 316 -9.45 2.59 -11.97
CA SER A 316 -9.17 1.59 -13.00
C SER A 316 -9.86 1.94 -14.32
N ARG A 317 -11.10 2.45 -14.27
CA ARG A 317 -11.81 2.97 -15.45
C ARG A 317 -11.06 4.11 -16.12
N THR A 318 -10.57 5.08 -15.34
CA THR A 318 -9.77 6.20 -15.85
C THR A 318 -8.50 5.68 -16.55
N PHE A 319 -7.78 4.72 -15.97
CA PHE A 319 -6.62 4.11 -16.64
C PHE A 319 -6.99 3.46 -17.98
N SER A 320 -8.02 2.61 -18.01
CA SER A 320 -8.47 1.94 -19.23
C SER A 320 -8.87 2.95 -20.30
N ARG A 321 -9.58 4.02 -19.91
CA ARG A 321 -10.02 5.07 -20.83
C ARG A 321 -8.85 5.92 -21.38
N THR A 322 -7.92 6.35 -20.53
CA THR A 322 -6.73 7.07 -20.98
C THR A 322 -5.92 6.24 -21.98
N ARG A 323 -5.81 4.94 -21.75
CA ARG A 323 -5.10 4.01 -22.64
C ARG A 323 -5.82 3.82 -23.97
N LEU A 324 -7.15 3.70 -23.95
CA LEU A 324 -7.96 3.63 -25.16
C LEU A 324 -7.81 4.90 -25.99
N ALA A 325 -7.95 6.08 -25.37
CA ALA A 325 -7.71 7.36 -26.03
C ALA A 325 -6.29 7.44 -26.61
N SER A 326 -5.28 7.00 -25.87
CA SER A 326 -3.89 7.00 -26.34
C SER A 326 -3.64 6.04 -27.50
N LEU A 327 -4.34 4.90 -27.53
CA LEU A 327 -4.26 3.97 -28.65
C LEU A 327 -4.92 4.58 -29.88
N MET A 328 -6.17 5.06 -29.74
CA MET A 328 -6.93 5.71 -30.81
C MET A 328 -6.20 6.94 -31.38
N MET A 329 -5.58 7.76 -30.53
CA MET A 329 -4.78 8.92 -30.96
C MET A 329 -3.56 8.51 -31.79
N SER A 330 -2.98 7.33 -31.53
CA SER A 330 -1.79 6.86 -32.25
C SER A 330 -2.09 6.06 -33.51
N THR A 331 -3.19 5.30 -33.56
CA THR A 331 -3.44 4.29 -34.61
C THR A 331 -4.83 4.41 -35.26
N GLY A 332 -5.71 5.28 -34.76
CA GLY A 332 -7.09 5.40 -35.24
C GLY A 332 -7.47 6.86 -35.55
N ASP A 333 -8.72 7.26 -35.25
CA ASP A 333 -9.20 8.62 -35.49
C ASP A 333 -8.87 9.56 -34.30
N PRO A 334 -8.02 10.58 -34.48
CA PRO A 334 -7.71 11.56 -33.45
C PRO A 334 -8.94 12.29 -32.88
N ARG A 335 -10.01 12.48 -33.67
CA ARG A 335 -11.24 13.15 -33.22
C ARG A 335 -12.04 12.29 -32.24
N GLU A 336 -12.11 10.99 -32.50
CA GLU A 336 -12.70 10.03 -31.56
C GLU A 336 -11.85 9.93 -30.29
N ALA A 337 -10.52 9.91 -30.45
CA ALA A 337 -9.58 9.93 -29.33
C ALA A 337 -9.78 11.15 -28.42
N VAL A 338 -10.09 12.34 -28.96
CA VAL A 338 -10.39 13.52 -28.14
C VAL A 338 -11.60 13.32 -27.25
N THR A 339 -12.69 12.75 -27.80
CA THR A 339 -13.92 12.51 -27.03
C THR A 339 -13.65 11.60 -25.84
N ILE A 340 -12.91 10.51 -26.07
CA ILE A 340 -12.53 9.56 -25.02
C ILE A 340 -11.53 10.21 -24.04
N GLY A 341 -10.58 10.99 -24.54
CA GLY A 341 -9.56 11.70 -23.74
C GLY A 341 -10.15 12.73 -22.78
N ARG A 342 -11.11 13.54 -23.23
CA ARG A 342 -11.79 14.54 -22.38
C ARG A 342 -12.56 13.90 -21.22
N GLN A 343 -13.23 12.78 -21.49
CA GLN A 343 -13.87 11.98 -20.43
C GLN A 343 -12.83 11.49 -19.42
N ALA A 344 -11.67 11.01 -19.89
CA ALA A 344 -10.60 10.57 -19.00
C ALA A 344 -10.05 11.71 -18.13
N VAL A 345 -9.90 12.94 -18.67
CA VAL A 345 -9.49 14.12 -17.89
C VAL A 345 -10.52 14.46 -16.81
N THR A 346 -11.81 14.45 -17.14
CA THR A 346 -12.89 14.72 -16.18
C THR A 346 -12.89 13.68 -15.04
N GLU A 347 -12.75 12.40 -15.38
CA GLU A 347 -12.70 11.33 -14.38
C GLU A 347 -11.41 11.32 -13.55
N ALA A 348 -10.32 11.91 -14.06
CA ALA A 348 -9.05 12.02 -13.35
C ALA A 348 -9.03 13.15 -12.31
N ALA A 349 -9.79 14.24 -12.50
CA ALA A 349 -9.78 15.42 -11.63
C ALA A 349 -9.98 15.16 -10.12
N PRO A 350 -10.91 14.28 -9.68
CA PRO A 350 -11.08 14.02 -8.25
C PRO A 350 -10.02 13.05 -7.67
N LEU A 351 -9.23 12.38 -8.52
CA LEU A 351 -8.31 11.32 -8.09
C LEU A 351 -6.96 11.90 -7.64
N ARG A 352 -6.31 11.23 -6.68
CA ARG A 352 -4.94 11.55 -6.25
C ARG A 352 -3.98 10.45 -6.70
N SER A 353 -3.54 10.50 -7.96
CA SER A 353 -2.64 9.49 -8.54
C SER A 353 -1.64 10.09 -9.53
N GLN A 354 -0.36 10.04 -9.19
CA GLN A 354 0.72 10.50 -10.08
C GLN A 354 0.84 9.64 -11.35
N ARG A 355 0.46 8.37 -11.27
CA ARG A 355 0.46 7.44 -12.42
C ARG A 355 -0.60 7.80 -13.46
N ILE A 356 -1.79 8.24 -13.04
CA ILE A 356 -2.83 8.71 -13.97
C ILE A 356 -2.36 9.98 -14.68
N VAL A 357 -1.79 10.93 -13.93
CA VAL A 357 -1.21 12.15 -14.50
C VAL A 357 -0.11 11.80 -15.53
N LYS A 358 0.76 10.85 -15.22
CA LYS A 358 1.79 10.37 -16.17
C LYS A 358 1.18 9.77 -17.45
N GLU A 359 0.13 8.96 -17.36
CA GLU A 359 -0.54 8.37 -18.54
C GLU A 359 -1.26 9.45 -19.38
N LEU A 360 -1.89 10.44 -18.75
CA LEU A 360 -2.49 11.58 -19.44
C LEU A 360 -1.43 12.45 -20.14
N ASN A 361 -0.29 12.70 -19.50
CA ASN A 361 0.84 13.38 -20.14
C ASN A 361 1.38 12.57 -21.33
N GLY A 362 1.36 11.24 -21.25
CA GLY A 362 1.65 10.35 -22.38
C GLY A 362 0.67 10.56 -23.54
N LEU A 363 -0.64 10.66 -23.27
CA LEU A 363 -1.66 11.01 -24.26
C LEU A 363 -1.39 12.39 -24.88
N ALA A 364 -1.08 13.39 -24.07
CA ALA A 364 -0.79 14.75 -24.55
C ALA A 364 0.44 14.79 -25.46
N HIS A 365 1.46 13.99 -25.18
CA HIS A 365 2.65 13.86 -26.03
C HIS A 365 2.32 13.17 -27.36
N ILE A 366 1.60 12.04 -27.34
CA ILE A 366 1.16 11.36 -28.57
C ILE A 366 0.31 12.29 -29.44
N SER A 367 -0.48 13.15 -28.81
CA SER A 367 -1.36 14.11 -29.49
C SER A 367 -0.61 15.22 -30.26
N GLU A 368 0.69 15.42 -30.04
CA GLU A 368 1.49 16.47 -30.70
C GLU A 368 1.51 16.34 -32.22
N GLN A 369 1.50 15.10 -32.73
CA GLN A 369 1.46 14.83 -34.17
C GLN A 369 0.17 15.34 -34.85
N HIS A 370 -0.87 15.66 -34.06
CA HIS A 370 -2.18 16.12 -34.52
C HIS A 370 -2.53 17.55 -34.03
N GLU A 371 -1.53 18.36 -33.65
CA GLU A 371 -1.74 19.70 -33.07
C GLU A 371 -2.56 20.67 -33.96
N ARG A 372 -2.63 20.42 -35.26
CA ARG A 372 -3.41 21.23 -36.21
C ARG A 372 -4.92 21.01 -36.07
N ILE A 373 -5.36 19.97 -35.37
CA ILE A 373 -6.76 19.73 -35.05
C ILE A 373 -7.08 20.49 -33.76
N GLY A 374 -7.96 21.50 -33.84
CA GLY A 374 -8.28 22.38 -32.70
C GLY A 374 -8.71 21.63 -31.44
N ASP A 375 -9.60 20.65 -31.58
CA ASP A 375 -10.05 19.77 -30.50
C ASP A 375 -8.90 19.01 -29.80
N VAL A 376 -7.86 18.64 -30.55
CA VAL A 376 -6.67 17.96 -30.01
C VAL A 376 -5.80 18.95 -29.22
N ALA A 377 -5.63 20.17 -29.72
CA ALA A 377 -4.93 21.22 -29.00
C ALA A 377 -5.62 21.58 -27.68
N GLU A 378 -6.96 21.64 -27.67
CA GLU A 378 -7.76 21.84 -26.47
C GLU A 378 -7.60 20.68 -25.47
N LEU A 379 -7.65 19.42 -25.91
CA LEU A 379 -7.40 18.28 -25.02
C LEU A 379 -6.01 18.37 -24.35
N ARG A 380 -4.97 18.75 -25.09
CA ARG A 380 -3.63 18.94 -24.51
C ARG A 380 -3.62 20.03 -23.45
N HIS A 381 -4.36 21.12 -23.67
CA HIS A 381 -4.52 22.18 -22.67
C HIS A 381 -5.27 21.71 -21.42
N ASP A 382 -6.33 20.92 -21.57
CA ASP A 382 -7.08 20.32 -20.47
C ASP A 382 -6.19 19.42 -19.60
N ILE A 383 -5.36 18.58 -20.24
CA ILE A 383 -4.39 17.70 -19.56
C ILE A 383 -3.35 18.53 -18.79
N ALA A 384 -2.80 19.58 -19.39
CA ALA A 384 -1.83 20.46 -18.74
C ALA A 384 -2.42 21.16 -17.51
N SER A 385 -3.67 21.59 -17.59
CA SER A 385 -4.40 22.25 -16.50
C SER A 385 -4.64 21.31 -15.30
N LEU A 386 -4.81 20.01 -15.55
CA LEU A 386 -4.96 19.00 -14.50
C LEU A 386 -3.66 18.77 -13.69
N ALA A 387 -2.50 18.95 -14.34
CA ALA A 387 -1.19 18.65 -13.78
C ALA A 387 -0.63 19.77 -12.89
N LEU A 388 -1.21 20.98 -12.95
CA LEU A 388 -0.89 22.06 -12.02
C LEU A 388 -1.54 21.73 -10.67
N PRO A 389 -0.77 21.46 -9.60
CA PRO A 389 -1.35 21.44 -8.26
C PRO A 389 -2.00 22.79 -8.03
N GLY A 390 -3.26 22.81 -7.60
CA GLY A 390 -3.88 24.01 -7.07
C GLY A 390 -2.92 24.64 -6.05
N THR A 391 -2.58 25.90 -6.30
CA THR A 391 -1.77 26.80 -5.47
C THR A 391 -2.21 26.83 -4.02
#